data_AF-A0A527GXH9-F1
#
_entry.id   AF-A0A527GXH9-F1
#
_cell.length_a   1.000
_cell.length_b   1.000
_cell.length_c   1.000
_cell.angle_alpha   90.00
_cell.angle_beta   90.00
_cell.angle_gamma   90.00
#
_symmetry.space_group_name_H-M   'P 1'
#
loop_
_entity.id
_entity.type
_entity.pdbx_description
1 polymer ?
#
loop_
_entity_poly.entity_id
_entity_poly.type
_entity_poly.pdbx_seq_one_letter_code
_entity_poly.pdbx_strand_id
1 'polypeptide(L)'
;ELIAEIHKVSSPSPEDPDNYNEQCEEGSKVMLAEMLIERLPDLPGARLGRGWAGLYPVTADHRPYVGPVDQSEPGLITAAGAGGYGIQLAPVIGLIVADWVLKGSPASIPGTESLAPTPERNVPGTHTAAA
;
A
#
# COMPACT_ATOMS: atom_id res chain seq x y z
N GLU A 1 -17.92 4.22 -19.02
CA GLU A 1 -16.73 5.03 -18.67
C GLU A 1 -15.90 4.18 -17.73
N LEU A 2 -14.63 3.94 -18.06
CA LEU A 2 -13.75 3.18 -17.17
C LEU A 2 -13.19 4.14 -16.12
N ILE A 3 -13.46 3.83 -14.86
CA ILE A 3 -12.83 4.47 -13.71
C ILE A 3 -11.58 3.63 -13.44
N ALA A 4 -10.42 4.20 -13.70
CA ALA A 4 -9.14 3.52 -13.51
C ALA A 4 -8.27 4.33 -12.56
N GLU A 5 -7.71 3.62 -11.58
CA GLU A 5 -6.57 4.12 -10.84
C GLU A 5 -5.35 4.12 -11.78
N ILE A 6 -4.63 5.23 -11.80
CA ILE A 6 -3.53 5.42 -12.73
C ILE A 6 -2.28 5.65 -11.90
N HIS A 7 -1.41 4.64 -11.88
CA HIS A 7 -0.14 4.73 -11.18
C HIS A 7 0.80 5.71 -11.90
N LYS A 8 1.43 6.59 -11.12
CA LYS A 8 2.58 7.35 -11.59
C LYS A 8 3.75 6.38 -11.73
N VAL A 9 4.21 6.13 -12.96
CA VAL A 9 5.28 5.17 -13.28
C VAL A 9 6.66 5.85 -13.34
N SER A 10 6.72 7.16 -13.17
CA SER A 10 7.89 7.96 -13.55
C SER A 10 8.95 8.19 -12.46
N SER A 11 8.69 7.87 -11.19
CA SER A 11 9.71 8.02 -10.12
C SER A 11 9.74 6.86 -9.14
N PRO A 12 10.92 6.22 -8.92
CA PRO A 12 11.11 5.22 -7.86
C PRO A 12 11.39 5.86 -6.49
N SER A 13 11.52 7.19 -6.39
CA SER A 13 11.77 7.86 -5.12
C SER A 13 10.46 8.03 -4.33
N PRO A 14 10.50 7.92 -2.98
CA PRO A 14 9.38 8.35 -2.16
C PRO A 14 8.97 9.80 -2.48
N GLU A 15 7.67 10.03 -2.55
CA GLU A 15 7.09 11.37 -2.73
C GLU A 15 6.86 12.01 -1.35
N ASP A 16 6.91 13.34 -1.28
CA ASP A 16 6.59 14.10 -0.07
C ASP A 16 5.07 14.08 0.17
N PRO A 17 4.56 13.51 1.28
CA PRO A 17 3.13 13.47 1.57
C PRO A 17 2.49 14.84 1.72
N ASP A 18 3.25 15.87 2.07
CA ASP A 18 2.76 17.25 2.20
C ASP A 18 2.85 18.03 0.88
N ASN A 19 3.53 17.48 -0.14
CA ASN A 19 3.80 18.16 -1.39
C ASN A 19 3.95 17.19 -2.59
N TYR A 20 2.88 16.45 -2.88
CA TYR A 20 2.83 15.54 -4.03
C TYR A 20 1.81 16.01 -5.10
N ASN A 21 1.96 15.48 -6.32
CA ASN A 21 0.99 15.72 -7.38
C ASN A 21 -0.25 14.84 -7.18
N GLU A 22 -1.37 15.46 -6.79
CA GLU A 22 -2.66 14.77 -6.61
C GLU A 22 -3.44 14.57 -7.93
N GLN A 23 -2.90 15.06 -9.05
CA GLN A 23 -3.55 14.98 -10.35
C GLN A 23 -3.11 13.75 -11.14
N CYS A 24 -4.05 13.18 -11.89
CA CYS A 24 -3.77 12.12 -12.85
C CYS A 24 -3.08 12.69 -14.10
N GLU A 25 -1.83 12.28 -14.33
CA GLU A 25 -1.02 12.71 -15.48
C GLU A 25 -1.54 12.16 -16.80
N GLU A 26 -1.57 12.99 -17.86
CA GLU A 26 -2.01 12.58 -19.19
C GLU A 26 -1.15 11.45 -19.78
N GLY A 27 0.16 11.47 -19.54
CA GLY A 27 1.06 10.41 -20.00
C GLY A 27 0.68 9.04 -19.43
N SER A 28 0.28 8.98 -18.16
CA SER A 28 -0.14 7.74 -17.51
C SER A 28 -1.50 7.24 -18.02
N LYS A 29 -2.40 8.14 -18.45
CA LYS A 29 -3.64 7.76 -19.15
C LYS A 29 -3.35 7.12 -20.51
N VAL A 30 -2.44 7.70 -21.29
CA VAL A 30 -2.02 7.14 -22.59
C VAL A 30 -1.44 5.75 -22.40
N MET A 31 -0.51 5.59 -21.46
CA MET A 31 0.10 4.28 -21.16
C MET A 31 -0.94 3.24 -20.72
N LEU A 32 -1.90 3.61 -19.87
CA LEU A 32 -3.00 2.72 -19.49
C LEU A 32 -3.87 2.33 -20.70
N ALA A 33 -4.20 3.29 -21.58
CA ALA A 33 -4.99 3.01 -22.77
C ALA A 33 -4.28 2.01 -23.70
N GLU A 34 -2.96 2.15 -23.90
CA GLU A 34 -2.16 1.21 -24.68
C GLU A 34 -2.19 -0.20 -24.08
N MET A 35 -1.99 -0.34 -22.77
CA MET A 35 -2.06 -1.63 -22.07
C MET A 35 -3.44 -2.28 -22.14
N LEU A 36 -4.51 -1.48 -22.10
CA LEU A 36 -5.89 -1.96 -22.20
C LEU A 36 -6.22 -2.44 -23.61
N ILE A 37 -5.79 -1.73 -24.66
CA ILE A 37 -6.01 -2.14 -26.06
C ILE A 37 -5.31 -3.48 -26.34
N GLU A 38 -4.11 -3.68 -25.80
CA GLU A 38 -3.38 -4.94 -25.93
C GLU A 38 -4.11 -6.11 -25.26
N ARG A 39 -4.62 -5.90 -24.03
CA ARG A 39 -5.22 -6.97 -23.20
C ARG A 39 -6.70 -7.22 -23.50
N LEU A 40 -7.41 -6.19 -23.96
CA LEU A 40 -8.85 -6.19 -24.23
C LEU A 40 -9.10 -5.61 -25.64
N PRO A 41 -8.65 -6.29 -26.71
CA PRO A 41 -8.73 -5.76 -28.07
C PRO A 41 -10.17 -5.54 -28.55
N ASP A 42 -11.12 -6.31 -28.02
CA ASP A 42 -12.54 -6.26 -28.37
C ASP A 42 -13.37 -5.45 -27.36
N LEU A 43 -12.88 -4.27 -26.95
CA LEU A 43 -13.58 -3.37 -26.03
C LEU A 43 -14.17 -2.14 -26.77
N PRO A 44 -15.20 -2.32 -27.62
CA PRO A 44 -15.70 -1.27 -28.48
C PRO A 44 -16.30 -0.10 -27.69
N GLY A 45 -15.92 1.12 -28.06
CA GLY A 45 -16.48 2.35 -27.48
C GLY A 45 -15.98 2.70 -26.08
N ALA A 46 -15.00 1.96 -25.54
CA ALA A 46 -14.40 2.31 -24.26
C ALA A 46 -13.65 3.64 -24.32
N ARG A 47 -13.76 4.40 -23.23
CA ARG A 47 -13.05 5.65 -22.99
C ARG A 47 -12.58 5.66 -21.55
N LEU A 48 -11.35 6.14 -21.34
CA LEU A 48 -10.87 6.47 -20.01
C LEU A 48 -11.66 7.67 -19.48
N GLY A 49 -12.21 7.52 -18.28
CA GLY A 49 -12.91 8.58 -17.59
C GLY A 49 -11.97 9.54 -16.86
N ARG A 50 -12.51 10.20 -15.85
CA ARG A 50 -11.68 10.93 -14.86
C ARG A 50 -10.79 9.94 -14.09
N GLY A 51 -9.58 10.38 -13.79
CA GLY A 51 -8.63 9.66 -12.92
C GLY A 51 -8.31 10.46 -11.67
N TRP A 52 -7.75 9.79 -10.67
CA TRP A 52 -7.19 10.39 -9.46
C TRP A 52 -5.75 9.91 -9.27
N ALA A 53 -4.98 10.61 -8.43
CA ALA A 53 -3.71 10.14 -7.91
C ALA A 53 -3.77 10.07 -6.38
N GLY A 54 -2.92 9.23 -5.80
CA GLY A 54 -2.80 9.05 -4.36
C GLY A 54 -1.48 8.40 -4.01
N LEU A 55 -1.09 8.52 -2.75
CA LEU A 55 0.16 7.95 -2.25
C LEU A 55 -0.05 6.55 -1.70
N TYR A 56 0.94 5.70 -1.96
CA TYR A 56 0.98 4.35 -1.41
C TYR A 56 1.86 4.37 -0.16
N PRO A 57 1.32 4.03 1.02
CA PRO A 57 2.13 3.87 2.22
C PRO A 57 2.85 2.52 2.13
N VAL A 58 4.11 2.52 1.69
CA VAL A 58 4.92 1.31 1.53
C VAL A 58 6.04 1.29 2.58
N THR A 59 6.17 0.19 3.31
CA THR A 59 7.29 -0.02 4.24
C THR A 59 8.54 -0.44 3.49
N ALA A 60 9.71 -0.26 4.12
CA ALA A 60 10.98 -0.63 3.50
C ALA A 60 11.09 -2.13 3.14
N ASP A 61 10.37 -3.00 3.85
CA ASP A 61 10.32 -4.45 3.59
C ASP A 61 9.06 -4.92 2.84
N HIS A 62 8.24 -4.00 2.33
CA HIS A 62 6.98 -4.26 1.62
C HIS A 62 5.94 -5.08 2.40
N ARG A 63 6.08 -5.20 3.73
CA ARG A 63 5.13 -5.86 4.62
C ARG A 63 4.53 -4.83 5.58
N PRO A 64 3.20 -4.86 5.84
CA PRO A 64 2.57 -3.89 6.72
C PRO A 64 3.18 -3.92 8.13
N TYR A 65 3.12 -2.76 8.78
CA TYR A 65 3.43 -2.61 10.19
C TYR A 65 2.14 -2.74 11.00
N VAL A 66 2.05 -3.79 11.81
CA VAL A 66 0.89 -4.10 12.65
C VAL A 66 1.33 -4.56 14.04
N GLY A 67 1.12 -3.70 15.04
CA GLY A 67 1.52 -3.97 16.42
C GLY A 67 2.14 -2.76 17.12
N PRO A 68 2.60 -2.90 18.38
CA PRO A 68 3.20 -1.82 19.15
C PRO A 68 4.42 -1.23 18.43
N VAL A 69 4.52 0.10 18.37
CA VAL A 69 5.68 0.78 17.77
C VAL A 69 6.93 0.66 18.65
N ASP A 70 6.74 0.60 19.96
CA ASP A 70 7.77 0.47 20.96
C ASP A 70 7.27 -0.48 22.06
N GLN A 71 8.14 -1.35 22.56
CA GLN A 71 7.81 -2.27 23.66
C GLN A 71 7.58 -1.53 24.99
N SER A 72 8.18 -0.35 25.16
CA SER A 72 7.95 0.50 26.32
C SER A 72 6.58 1.18 26.32
N GLU A 73 5.94 1.30 25.15
CA GLU A 73 4.62 1.91 24.95
C GLU A 73 3.64 0.93 24.27
N PRO A 74 3.29 -0.21 24.91
CA PRO A 74 2.51 -1.27 24.29
C PRO A 74 1.08 -0.87 23.91
N GLY A 75 0.59 0.26 24.42
CA GLY A 75 -0.71 0.84 24.05
C GLY A 75 -0.71 1.60 22.73
N LEU A 76 0.46 1.96 22.18
CA LEU A 76 0.58 2.68 20.91
C LEU A 76 0.73 1.68 19.76
N ILE A 77 -0.42 1.27 19.19
CA ILE A 77 -0.48 0.27 18.13
C ILE A 77 -0.42 0.93 16.74
N THR A 78 0.51 0.48 15.92
CA THR A 78 0.62 0.85 14.49
C THR A 78 -0.24 -0.09 13.64
N ALA A 79 -0.91 0.47 12.63
CA ALA A 79 -1.59 -0.26 11.56
C ALA A 79 -1.40 0.51 10.25
N ALA A 80 -0.25 0.36 9.62
CA ALA A 80 0.18 1.20 8.51
C ALA A 80 1.02 0.44 7.49
N GLY A 81 1.29 1.06 6.34
CA GLY A 81 2.26 0.54 5.40
C GLY A 81 1.80 -0.65 4.55
N ALA A 82 0.49 -0.81 4.35
CA ALA A 82 -0.08 -1.93 3.58
C ALA A 82 0.08 -1.80 2.05
N GLY A 83 0.70 -0.71 1.57
CA GLY A 83 0.83 -0.40 0.15
C GLY A 83 -0.51 -0.43 -0.57
N GLY A 84 -0.52 -1.05 -1.76
CA GLY A 84 -1.72 -1.21 -2.59
C GLY A 84 -2.74 -2.23 -2.10
N TYR A 85 -2.40 -2.97 -1.05
CA TYR A 85 -3.22 -4.08 -0.58
C TYR A 85 -4.05 -3.72 0.65
N GLY A 86 -4.06 -2.45 1.06
CA GLY A 86 -4.73 -1.98 2.28
C GLY A 86 -6.21 -2.36 2.35
N ILE A 87 -6.96 -2.23 1.25
CA ILE A 87 -8.39 -2.61 1.21
C ILE A 87 -8.57 -4.11 1.43
N GLN A 88 -7.78 -4.94 0.74
CA GLN A 88 -7.84 -6.39 0.85
C GLN A 88 -7.39 -6.88 2.24
N LEU A 89 -6.38 -6.23 2.81
CA LEU A 89 -5.78 -6.62 4.09
C LEU A 89 -6.50 -6.02 5.31
N ALA A 90 -7.39 -5.04 5.12
CA ALA A 90 -8.06 -4.36 6.23
C ALA A 90 -8.73 -5.31 7.25
N PRO A 91 -9.45 -6.38 6.87
CA PRO A 91 -10.08 -7.28 7.84
C PRO A 91 -9.05 -8.01 8.73
N VAL A 92 -7.96 -8.50 8.14
CA VAL A 92 -6.94 -9.25 8.89
C VAL A 92 -6.07 -8.32 9.74
N ILE A 93 -5.75 -7.12 9.24
CA ILE A 93 -5.05 -6.10 10.02
C ILE A 93 -5.89 -5.69 11.23
N GLY A 94 -7.19 -5.45 11.04
CA GLY A 94 -8.11 -5.11 12.13
C GLY A 94 -8.18 -6.19 13.21
N LEU A 95 -8.19 -7.47 12.83
CA LEU A 95 -8.15 -8.59 13.78
C LEU A 95 -6.85 -8.60 14.60
N ILE A 96 -5.70 -8.43 13.94
CA ILE A 96 -4.39 -8.40 14.61
C ILE A 96 -4.30 -7.21 15.57
N VAL A 97 -4.78 -6.03 15.16
CA VAL A 97 -4.85 -4.84 16.02
C VAL A 97 -5.75 -5.08 17.22
N ALA A 98 -6.93 -5.68 17.03
CA ALA A 98 -7.85 -6.00 18.12
C ALA A 98 -7.21 -6.95 19.15
N ASP A 99 -6.44 -7.95 18.68
CA ASP A 99 -5.71 -8.85 19.55
C ASP A 99 -4.62 -8.12 20.36
N TRP A 100 -3.82 -7.25 19.72
CA TRP A 100 -2.86 -6.42 20.44
C TRP A 100 -3.51 -5.57 21.52
N VAL A 101 -4.65 -4.93 21.21
CA VAL A 101 -5.38 -4.06 22.15
C VAL A 101 -5.98 -4.85 23.31
N LEU A 102 -6.62 -6.00 23.04
CA LEU A 102 -7.39 -6.73 24.05
C LEU A 102 -6.55 -7.76 24.83
N LYS A 103 -5.49 -8.29 24.22
CA LYS A 103 -4.72 -9.44 24.74
C LYS A 103 -3.22 -9.16 24.88
N GLY A 104 -2.74 -8.01 24.38
CA GLY A 104 -1.32 -7.67 24.39
C GLY A 104 -0.45 -8.53 23.46
N SER A 105 -1.05 -9.33 22.57
CA SER A 105 -0.36 -10.19 21.60
C SER A 105 -1.31 -10.65 20.50
N PRO A 106 -0.84 -10.92 19.26
CA PRO A 106 -1.69 -11.21 18.10
C PRO A 106 -2.09 -12.70 18.02
N ALA A 107 -2.78 -13.17 19.07
CA ALA A 107 -3.02 -14.59 19.32
C ALA A 107 -3.89 -15.33 18.28
N SER A 108 -4.73 -14.62 17.52
CA SER A 108 -5.64 -15.25 16.55
C SER A 108 -4.92 -15.76 15.29
N ILE A 109 -3.75 -15.19 14.97
CA ILE A 109 -2.95 -15.59 13.81
C ILE A 109 -1.47 -15.70 14.22
N PRO A 110 -0.99 -16.91 14.55
CA PRO A 110 0.40 -17.12 14.95
C PRO A 110 1.42 -16.62 13.93
N GLY A 111 2.53 -16.04 14.39
CA GLY A 111 3.61 -15.51 13.53
C GLY A 111 3.42 -14.04 13.13
N THR A 112 2.25 -13.46 13.40
CA THR A 112 1.96 -12.05 13.07
C THR A 112 2.58 -11.05 14.03
N GLU A 113 3.20 -11.50 15.13
CA GLU A 113 4.10 -10.70 15.95
C GLU A 113 5.29 -10.15 15.14
N SER A 114 5.70 -10.86 14.08
CA SER A 114 6.74 -10.40 13.15
C SER A 114 6.32 -9.20 12.29
N LEU A 115 5.04 -8.83 12.30
CA LEU A 115 4.53 -7.64 11.62
C LEU A 115 4.66 -6.38 12.48
N ALA A 116 5.03 -6.47 13.76
CA ALA A 116 5.32 -5.29 14.56
C ALA A 116 6.43 -4.43 13.90
N PRO A 117 6.33 -3.10 13.98
CA PRO A 117 7.43 -2.22 13.58
C PRO A 117 8.71 -2.56 14.36
N THR A 118 9.84 -2.66 13.67
CA THR A 118 11.17 -2.69 14.31
C THR A 118 12.16 -1.87 13.49
N PRO A 119 13.25 -1.33 14.10
CA PRO A 119 14.28 -0.61 13.37
C PRO A 119 14.90 -1.44 12.22
N GLU A 120 15.06 -2.75 12.41
CA GLU A 120 15.66 -3.66 11.43
C GLU A 120 14.78 -3.83 10.20
N ARG A 121 13.45 -3.72 10.35
CA ARG A 121 12.51 -3.74 9.21
C ARG A 121 12.43 -2.40 8.48
N ASN A 122 12.88 -1.32 9.10
CA ASN A 122 12.83 0.04 8.56
C ASN A 122 14.17 0.50 7.98
N VAL A 123 14.86 -0.37 7.25
CA VAL A 123 16.12 -0.04 6.58
C VAL A 123 15.88 0.08 5.08
N PRO A 124 16.02 1.27 4.47
CA PRO A 124 15.84 1.43 3.03
C PRO A 124 16.83 0.60 2.21
N GLY A 125 16.35 -0.02 1.13
CA GLY A 125 17.19 -0.70 0.13
C GLY A 125 17.70 -2.10 0.49
N THR A 126 17.34 -2.64 1.65
CA THR A 126 17.72 -4.01 2.06
C THR A 126 16.74 -5.09 1.58
N HIS A 127 15.57 -4.70 1.11
CA HIS A 127 14.55 -5.60 0.59
C HIS A 127 14.31 -5.28 -0.89
N THR A 128 14.85 -6.10 -1.77
CA THR A 128 14.56 -6.02 -3.20
C THR A 128 13.09 -6.33 -3.41
N ALA A 129 12.34 -5.40 -4.00
CA ALA A 129 11.00 -5.68 -4.50
C ALA A 129 11.08 -6.91 -5.43
N ALA A 130 10.44 -8.01 -5.04
CA ALA A 130 10.24 -9.11 -5.96
C ALA A 130 9.31 -8.60 -7.08
N ALA A 131 9.86 -8.59 -8.30
CA ALA A 131 9.20 -8.15 -9.52
C ALA A 131 7.93 -8.95 -9.83
#